data_AF-A0A1H3TN76-F1
#
_entry.id   AF-A0A1H3TN76-F1
#
_cell.length_a   1.000
_cell.length_b   1.000
_cell.length_c   1.000
_cell.angle_alpha   90.00
_cell.angle_beta   90.00
_cell.angle_gamma   90.00
#
_symmetry.space_group_name_H-M   'P 1'
#
loop_
_entity.id
_entity.type
_entity.pdbx_description
1 polymer ?
#
loop_
_entity_poly.entity_id
_entity_poly.type
_entity_poly.pdbx_seq_one_letter_code
_entity_poly.pdbx_strand_id
1 'polypeptide(L)'
;MKKLYITGLLMMFLLLTGCNFSISIGGDGNSADQEEELQLVVRPVDEEAGYTLENSPLYQQLNDMIEENADVGVPNDFGVQVVNLATDEQGNTLLTFLAVNRTNVSMKNMTFSFSMGSTDGEMLWENEPIRLDESIDGVLPPYTAIPLMLYVTPDMEEVFSKLNDENVVMNIEDFDYEVAE
;
A
#
# COMPACT_ATOMS: atom_id res chain seq x y z
N MET A 1 7.23 -70.39 42.13
CA MET A 1 6.56 -70.93 40.93
C MET A 1 6.90 -69.98 39.78
N LYS A 2 7.92 -70.28 38.95
CA LYS A 2 7.80 -70.90 37.59
C LYS A 2 6.83 -70.06 36.73
N LYS A 3 7.18 -69.39 35.61
CA LYS A 3 8.20 -69.59 34.54
C LYS A 3 8.45 -68.20 33.89
N LEU A 4 9.65 -67.76 33.47
CA LEU A 4 10.40 -68.13 32.23
C LEU A 4 9.50 -67.94 30.98
N TYR A 5 9.80 -67.08 29.99
CA TYR A 5 10.79 -67.23 28.90
C TYR A 5 10.86 -65.91 28.07
N ILE A 6 12.04 -65.34 27.80
CA ILE A 6 12.92 -65.48 26.61
C ILE A 6 12.48 -64.68 25.35
N THR A 7 13.30 -63.66 25.08
CA THR A 7 13.73 -63.04 23.80
C THR A 7 13.18 -63.54 22.45
N GLY A 8 12.90 -62.56 21.58
CA GLY A 8 12.97 -62.63 20.11
C GLY A 8 12.55 -61.27 19.54
N LEU A 9 13.46 -60.35 19.21
CA LEU A 9 14.14 -60.23 17.93
C LEU A 9 13.30 -60.77 16.76
N LEU A 10 12.80 -59.89 15.90
CA LEU A 10 13.16 -59.82 14.47
C LEU A 10 12.04 -59.07 13.70
N MET A 11 12.39 -57.85 13.30
CA MET A 11 12.06 -57.22 12.02
C MET A 11 11.17 -58.07 11.08
N MET A 12 9.93 -57.65 10.85
CA MET A 12 9.16 -58.07 9.68
C MET A 12 8.70 -56.85 8.89
N PHE A 13 9.22 -56.82 7.68
CA PHE A 13 9.09 -55.86 6.62
C PHE A 13 7.68 -55.90 5.99
N LEU A 14 7.22 -54.73 5.55
CA LEU A 14 6.36 -54.44 4.39
C LEU A 14 5.13 -55.33 4.11
N LEU A 15 3.96 -54.68 3.99
CA LEU A 15 3.27 -54.45 2.71
C LEU A 15 1.85 -53.95 2.99
N LEU A 16 1.62 -52.65 2.84
CA LEU A 16 0.26 -52.12 2.59
C LEU A 16 0.34 -51.03 1.53
N THR A 17 0.22 -51.45 0.27
CA THR A 17 -0.13 -50.59 -0.87
C THR A 17 -1.48 -51.03 -1.43
N GLY A 18 -2.41 -50.06 -1.49
CA GLY A 18 -3.55 -49.96 -2.44
C GLY A 18 -4.78 -50.82 -2.13
N CYS A 19 -6.03 -50.36 -2.25
CA CYS A 19 -6.63 -49.19 -2.91
C CYS A 19 -8.01 -48.88 -2.23
N ASN A 20 -8.35 -47.62 -1.95
CA ASN A 20 -9.21 -46.70 -2.75
C ASN A 20 -10.74 -46.91 -2.64
N PHE A 21 -11.42 -46.01 -1.90
CA PHE A 21 -12.69 -45.43 -2.35
C PHE A 21 -12.87 -44.02 -1.74
N SER A 22 -13.24 -43.09 -2.61
CA SER A 22 -13.25 -41.64 -2.48
C SER A 22 -14.51 -41.08 -1.80
N ILE A 23 -14.33 -40.11 -0.90
CA ILE A 23 -15.26 -39.00 -0.69
C ILE A 23 -14.45 -37.71 -0.80
N SER A 24 -14.86 -36.84 -1.72
CA SER A 24 -14.32 -35.49 -1.90
C SER A 24 -14.86 -34.58 -0.81
N ILE A 25 -14.01 -34.25 0.16
CA ILE A 25 -14.10 -33.04 0.98
C ILE A 25 -12.77 -32.33 0.71
N GLY A 26 -12.83 -31.31 -0.13
CA GLY A 26 -11.67 -30.54 -0.54
C GLY A 26 -11.21 -29.66 0.61
N GLY A 27 -9.98 -29.92 1.05
CA GLY A 27 -9.04 -28.90 1.53
C GLY A 27 -9.45 -28.10 2.74
N ASP A 28 -9.20 -28.66 3.92
CA ASP A 28 -8.73 -27.83 5.03
C ASP A 28 -7.33 -27.34 4.65
N GLY A 29 -7.19 -26.03 4.49
CA GLY A 29 -6.01 -25.39 3.94
C GLY A 29 -6.03 -23.92 4.32
N ASN A 30 -5.95 -23.66 5.62
CA ASN A 30 -5.32 -22.48 6.22
C ASN A 30 -5.14 -21.29 5.25
N SER A 31 -6.21 -20.54 4.98
CA SER A 31 -6.08 -19.17 4.49
C SER A 31 -5.60 -18.34 5.68
N ALA A 32 -4.29 -18.42 5.92
CA ALA A 32 -3.61 -17.25 6.44
C ALA A 32 -3.92 -16.15 5.43
N ASP A 33 -4.62 -15.11 5.86
CA ASP A 33 -4.73 -13.87 5.10
C ASP A 33 -3.30 -13.47 4.73
N GLN A 34 -2.90 -13.75 3.49
CA GLN A 34 -1.68 -13.18 2.96
C GLN A 34 -2.03 -11.72 2.74
N GLU A 35 -1.56 -10.85 3.62
CA GLU A 35 -1.58 -9.42 3.37
C GLU A 35 -0.85 -9.21 2.04
N GLU A 36 -1.59 -8.79 1.01
CA GLU A 36 -1.01 -8.55 -0.31
C GLU A 36 -0.02 -7.38 -0.21
N GLU A 37 1.19 -7.62 -0.70
CA GLU A 37 2.27 -6.62 -0.70
C GLU A 37 1.87 -5.42 -1.58
N LEU A 38 2.13 -4.21 -1.07
CA LEU A 38 1.83 -2.98 -1.80
C LEU A 38 2.68 -2.87 -3.05
N GLN A 39 2.08 -2.43 -4.16
CA GLN A 39 2.80 -2.19 -5.41
C GLN A 39 2.63 -0.74 -5.88
N LEU A 40 3.69 -0.18 -6.45
CA LEU A 40 3.62 1.12 -7.11
C LEU A 40 3.04 0.96 -8.52
N VAL A 41 2.09 1.81 -8.88
CA VAL A 41 1.54 1.88 -10.24
C VAL A 41 1.95 3.20 -10.88
N VAL A 42 2.34 3.14 -12.16
CA VAL A 42 2.62 4.34 -12.96
C VAL A 42 1.29 4.92 -13.44
N ARG A 43 1.07 6.22 -13.21
CA ARG A 43 -0.17 6.87 -13.63
C ARG A 43 -0.24 6.94 -15.17
N PRO A 44 -1.43 6.80 -15.78
CA PRO A 44 -1.58 6.86 -17.24
C PRO A 44 -0.96 8.09 -17.88
N VAL A 45 -1.14 9.28 -17.28
CA VAL A 45 -0.55 10.53 -17.78
C VAL A 45 0.99 10.48 -17.83
N ASP A 46 1.61 9.78 -16.88
CA ASP A 46 3.06 9.63 -16.81
C ASP A 46 3.55 8.56 -17.79
N GLU A 47 2.81 7.47 -17.97
CA GLU A 47 3.09 6.46 -19.01
C GLU A 47 3.02 7.08 -20.41
N GLU A 48 2.03 7.93 -20.68
CA GLU A 48 1.90 8.66 -21.94
C GLU A 48 3.09 9.61 -22.20
N ALA A 49 3.64 10.19 -21.13
CA ALA A 49 4.87 10.98 -21.18
C ALA A 49 6.14 10.12 -21.32
N GLY A 50 6.01 8.80 -21.32
CA GLY A 50 7.09 7.83 -21.50
C GLY A 50 7.80 7.44 -20.19
N TYR A 51 7.25 7.78 -19.03
CA TYR A 51 7.80 7.37 -17.75
C TYR A 51 7.44 5.93 -17.40
N THR A 52 8.37 5.25 -16.74
CA THR A 52 8.23 3.89 -16.22
C THR A 52 8.87 3.82 -14.84
N LEU A 53 8.63 2.72 -14.11
CA LEU A 53 9.32 2.41 -12.86
C LEU A 53 10.86 2.39 -13.02
N GLU A 54 11.35 2.05 -14.22
CA GLU A 54 12.79 1.89 -14.48
C GLU A 54 13.47 3.16 -14.99
N ASN A 55 12.74 4.14 -15.52
CA ASN A 55 13.35 5.30 -16.19
C ASN A 55 13.08 6.65 -15.50
N SER A 56 12.17 6.67 -14.52
CA SER A 56 11.83 7.87 -13.78
C SER A 56 12.47 7.83 -12.39
N PRO A 57 13.35 8.80 -12.04
CA PRO A 57 13.96 8.86 -10.71
C PRO A 57 12.94 8.92 -9.58
N LEU A 58 11.79 9.58 -9.81
CA LEU A 58 10.70 9.63 -8.84
C LEU A 58 10.11 8.23 -8.60
N TYR A 59 9.74 7.52 -9.66
CA TYR A 59 9.13 6.19 -9.53
C TYR A 59 10.12 5.16 -8.97
N GLN A 60 11.41 5.23 -9.32
CA GLN A 60 12.44 4.40 -8.71
C GLN A 60 12.49 4.62 -7.19
N GLN A 61 12.57 5.88 -6.75
CA GLN A 61 12.63 6.20 -5.32
C GLN A 61 11.38 5.72 -4.57
N LEU A 62 10.20 5.92 -5.15
CA LEU A 62 8.95 5.48 -4.55
C LEU A 62 8.85 3.96 -4.48
N ASN A 63 9.34 3.27 -5.52
CA ASN A 63 9.37 1.81 -5.56
C ASN A 63 10.33 1.25 -4.51
N ASP A 64 11.54 1.79 -4.42
CA ASP A 64 12.53 1.41 -3.40
C ASP A 64 11.95 1.57 -1.99
N MET A 65 11.23 2.67 -1.74
CA MET A 65 10.58 2.88 -0.44
C MET A 65 9.49 1.84 -0.14
N ILE A 66 8.69 1.45 -1.13
CA ILE A 66 7.66 0.42 -0.97
C ILE A 66 8.31 -0.97 -0.79
N GLU A 67 9.40 -1.27 -1.49
CA GLU A 67 10.16 -2.52 -1.30
C GLU A 67 10.80 -2.61 0.09
N GLU A 68 11.27 -1.48 0.63
CA GLU A 68 11.81 -1.41 2.00
C GLU A 68 10.73 -1.52 3.07
N ASN A 69 9.50 -1.09 2.78
CA ASN A 69 8.36 -1.14 3.70
C ASN A 69 7.05 -1.46 2.95
N ALA A 70 6.86 -2.74 2.64
CA ALA A 70 5.70 -3.24 1.90
C ALA A 70 4.37 -3.14 2.68
N ASP A 71 4.41 -2.67 3.94
CA ASP A 71 3.27 -2.52 4.87
C ASP A 71 2.82 -1.05 5.04
N VAL A 72 3.37 -0.09 4.27
CA VAL A 72 2.94 1.32 4.28
C VAL A 72 1.43 1.48 4.06
N GLY A 73 0.77 2.24 4.94
CA GLY A 73 -0.67 2.49 4.89
C GLY A 73 -1.43 1.79 6.00
N VAL A 74 -2.76 1.90 5.99
CA VAL A 74 -3.64 1.31 7.00
C VAL A 74 -4.41 0.14 6.35
N PRO A 75 -4.37 -1.08 6.92
CA PRO A 75 -5.09 -2.22 6.33
C PRO A 75 -6.59 -1.96 6.14
N ASN A 76 -7.13 -2.38 5.00
CA ASN A 76 -8.53 -2.19 4.61
C ASN A 76 -8.96 -0.72 4.50
N ASP A 77 -8.03 0.19 4.23
CA ASP A 77 -8.32 1.62 4.12
C ASP A 77 -7.65 2.26 2.90
N PHE A 78 -8.15 3.44 2.53
CA PHE A 78 -7.45 4.37 1.64
C PHE A 78 -6.75 5.43 2.49
N GLY A 79 -5.50 5.77 2.15
CA GLY A 79 -4.75 6.76 2.90
C GLY A 79 -3.76 7.53 2.05
N VAL A 80 -3.26 8.63 2.60
CA VAL A 80 -2.21 9.46 2.01
C VAL A 80 -1.02 9.50 2.97
N GLN A 81 0.18 9.23 2.46
CA GLN A 81 1.42 9.20 3.23
C GLN A 81 2.44 10.16 2.64
N VAL A 82 3.10 10.96 3.48
CA VAL A 82 4.21 11.83 3.03
C VAL A 82 5.41 10.95 2.72
N VAL A 83 6.05 11.18 1.58
CA VAL A 83 7.21 10.39 1.15
C VAL A 83 8.45 11.23 0.90
N ASN A 84 8.29 12.33 0.17
CA ASN A 84 9.45 13.11 -0.24
C ASN A 84 9.15 14.60 -0.37
N LEU A 85 10.22 15.38 -0.33
CA LEU A 85 10.25 16.80 -0.64
C LEU A 85 11.14 17.02 -1.87
N ALA A 86 10.63 17.76 -2.84
CA ALA A 86 11.40 18.23 -3.98
C ALA A 86 11.31 19.75 -4.10
N THR A 87 12.21 20.33 -4.87
CA THR A 87 12.13 21.72 -5.31
C THR A 87 12.07 21.71 -6.83
N ASP A 88 11.09 22.40 -7.40
CA ASP A 88 10.96 22.51 -8.86
C ASP A 88 11.99 23.50 -9.46
N GLU A 89 12.03 23.60 -10.79
CA GLU A 89 12.96 24.50 -11.48
C GLU A 89 12.75 25.99 -11.17
N GLN A 90 11.57 26.36 -10.67
CA GLN A 90 11.20 27.72 -10.30
C GLN A 90 11.51 28.03 -8.84
N GLY A 91 12.01 27.05 -8.08
CA GLY A 91 12.31 27.19 -6.66
C GLY A 91 11.12 26.91 -5.75
N ASN A 92 9.97 26.47 -6.28
CA ASN A 92 8.82 26.13 -5.46
C ASN A 92 9.03 24.78 -4.79
N THR A 93 8.60 24.69 -3.54
CA THR A 93 8.65 23.45 -2.78
C THR A 93 7.46 22.55 -3.16
N LEU A 94 7.74 21.29 -3.46
CA LEU A 94 6.78 20.28 -3.86
C LEU A 94 6.84 19.12 -2.86
N LEU A 95 5.72 18.82 -2.21
CA LEU A 95 5.59 17.61 -1.41
C LEU A 95 5.05 16.49 -2.27
N THR A 96 5.73 15.35 -2.23
CA THR A 96 5.25 14.10 -2.79
C THR A 96 4.67 13.23 -1.69
N PHE A 97 3.44 12.82 -1.92
CA PHE A 97 2.71 11.85 -1.14
C PHE A 97 2.50 10.57 -1.96
N LEU A 98 2.24 9.46 -1.27
CA LEU A 98 1.61 8.29 -1.86
C LEU A 98 0.15 8.24 -1.45
N ALA A 99 -0.75 8.20 -2.44
CA ALA A 99 -2.12 7.76 -2.26
C ALA A 99 -2.14 6.23 -2.31
N VAL A 100 -2.55 5.59 -1.23
CA VAL A 100 -2.40 4.15 -0.97
C VAL A 100 -3.79 3.53 -0.85
N ASN A 101 -4.05 2.50 -1.65
CA ASN A 101 -5.24 1.65 -1.53
C ASN A 101 -4.87 0.32 -0.89
N ARG A 102 -5.20 0.13 0.39
CA ARG A 102 -5.05 -1.15 1.12
C ARG A 102 -6.35 -1.94 1.20
N THR A 103 -7.33 -1.58 0.38
CA THR A 103 -8.60 -2.30 0.29
C THR A 103 -8.53 -3.39 -0.79
N ASN A 104 -9.57 -4.22 -0.83
CA ASN A 104 -9.80 -5.19 -1.90
C ASN A 104 -10.65 -4.64 -3.05
N VAL A 105 -10.80 -3.32 -3.15
CA VAL A 105 -11.65 -2.63 -4.14
C VAL A 105 -10.78 -1.83 -5.09
N SER A 106 -10.98 -2.01 -6.40
CA SER A 106 -10.41 -1.13 -7.42
C SER A 106 -11.16 0.21 -7.42
N MET A 107 -10.45 1.32 -7.20
CA MET A 107 -11.05 2.65 -7.07
C MET A 107 -10.70 3.53 -8.27
N LYS A 108 -11.61 4.42 -8.66
CA LYS A 108 -11.37 5.45 -9.68
C LYS A 108 -12.18 6.71 -9.38
N ASN A 109 -11.83 7.81 -10.05
CA ASN A 109 -12.52 9.11 -9.88
C ASN A 109 -12.64 9.52 -8.41
N MET A 110 -11.55 9.35 -7.66
CA MET A 110 -11.52 9.57 -6.22
C MET A 110 -11.51 11.07 -5.91
N THR A 111 -12.26 11.48 -4.90
CA THR A 111 -12.24 12.85 -4.38
C THR A 111 -12.19 12.84 -2.86
N PHE A 112 -11.50 13.80 -2.27
CA PHE A 112 -11.47 14.00 -0.84
C PHE A 112 -11.02 15.41 -0.47
N SER A 113 -11.30 15.81 0.76
CA SER A 113 -10.71 16.99 1.39
C SER A 113 -9.48 16.59 2.19
N PHE A 114 -8.33 17.17 1.85
CA PHE A 114 -7.06 16.93 2.52
C PHE A 114 -6.70 18.07 3.45
N SER A 115 -6.31 17.72 4.67
CA SER A 115 -5.79 18.66 5.64
C SER A 115 -4.44 18.18 6.15
N MET A 116 -3.47 19.09 6.25
CA MET A 116 -2.17 18.83 6.86
C MET A 116 -1.74 20.04 7.66
N GLY A 117 -1.22 19.84 8.86
CA GLY A 117 -0.82 20.93 9.73
C GLY A 117 -0.11 20.43 10.98
N SER A 118 -0.03 21.28 11.99
CA SER A 118 0.51 20.94 13.29
C SER A 118 -0.59 20.50 14.27
N THR A 119 -0.21 19.70 15.26
CA THR A 119 -1.05 19.37 16.43
C THR A 119 -1.52 20.59 17.21
N ASP A 120 -0.85 21.73 17.06
CA ASP A 120 -1.21 23.02 17.68
C ASP A 120 -2.28 23.80 16.88
N GLY A 121 -2.66 23.31 15.69
CA GLY A 121 -3.73 23.86 14.85
C GLY A 121 -3.27 24.85 13.76
N GLU A 122 -1.96 25.06 13.56
CA GLU A 122 -1.47 25.78 12.38
C GLU A 122 -1.55 24.85 11.16
N MET A 123 -2.35 25.22 10.16
CA MET A 123 -2.60 24.37 8.98
C MET A 123 -1.77 24.81 7.78
N LEU A 124 -1.14 23.84 7.12
CA LEU A 124 -0.48 24.01 5.83
C LEU A 124 -1.50 23.98 4.69
N TRP A 125 -2.38 22.98 4.73
CA TRP A 125 -3.59 22.88 3.93
C TRP A 125 -4.77 22.60 4.86
N GLU A 126 -5.88 23.29 4.64
CA GLU A 126 -7.12 23.09 5.40
C GLU A 126 -8.25 22.80 4.41
N ASN A 127 -8.74 21.56 4.40
CA ASN A 127 -9.78 21.05 3.51
C ASN A 127 -9.47 21.29 2.02
N GLU A 128 -8.21 21.14 1.62
CA GLU A 128 -7.79 21.26 0.23
C GLU A 128 -8.48 20.18 -0.61
N PRO A 129 -9.27 20.55 -1.64
CA PRO A 129 -9.99 19.58 -2.43
C PRO A 129 -9.03 18.84 -3.37
N ILE A 130 -8.88 17.54 -3.15
CA ILE A 130 -8.10 16.66 -4.01
C ILE A 130 -9.03 15.86 -4.90
N ARG A 131 -8.65 15.75 -6.18
CA ARG A 131 -9.33 14.94 -7.18
C ARG A 131 -8.30 14.13 -7.95
N LEU A 132 -8.53 12.82 -7.99
CA LEU A 132 -7.76 11.84 -8.76
C LEU A 132 -8.67 11.31 -9.87
N ASP A 133 -8.46 11.81 -11.09
CA ASP A 133 -9.32 11.55 -12.24
C ASP A 133 -8.90 10.26 -12.95
N GLU A 134 -9.84 9.39 -13.32
CA GLU A 134 -9.54 8.15 -14.06
C GLU A 134 -8.72 8.41 -15.34
N SER A 135 -8.97 9.54 -16.02
CA SER A 135 -8.26 9.90 -17.25
C SER A 135 -6.81 10.37 -17.03
N ILE A 136 -6.43 10.73 -15.80
CA ILE A 136 -5.11 11.27 -15.47
C ILE A 136 -4.35 10.28 -14.60
N ASP A 137 -4.98 9.84 -13.51
CA ASP A 137 -4.40 9.01 -12.46
C ASP A 137 -4.74 7.52 -12.63
N GLY A 138 -5.71 7.20 -13.48
CA GLY A 138 -6.10 5.82 -13.78
C GLY A 138 -7.04 5.20 -12.76
N VAL A 139 -7.19 3.89 -12.87
CA VAL A 139 -7.77 3.05 -11.82
C VAL A 139 -6.67 2.75 -10.82
N LEU A 140 -6.99 2.80 -9.53
CA LEU A 140 -6.13 2.39 -8.43
C LEU A 140 -6.56 1.00 -7.94
N PRO A 141 -5.88 -0.10 -8.37
CA PRO A 141 -6.25 -1.46 -7.98
C PRO A 141 -6.07 -1.71 -6.47
N PRO A 142 -6.60 -2.83 -5.95
CA PRO A 142 -6.29 -3.32 -4.62
C PRO A 142 -4.79 -3.38 -4.37
N TYR A 143 -4.36 -2.99 -3.16
CA TYR A 143 -2.97 -3.08 -2.71
C TYR A 143 -1.98 -2.37 -3.63
N THR A 144 -2.37 -1.19 -4.12
CA THR A 144 -1.50 -0.34 -4.94
C THR A 144 -1.39 1.08 -4.40
N ALA A 145 -0.37 1.79 -4.85
CA ALA A 145 -0.20 3.20 -4.59
C ALA A 145 0.18 3.98 -5.85
N ILE A 146 -0.14 5.26 -5.86
CA ILE A 146 0.26 6.23 -6.89
C ILE A 146 0.81 7.51 -6.24
N PRO A 147 1.71 8.25 -6.91
CA PRO A 147 2.18 9.53 -6.42
C PRO A 147 1.08 10.61 -6.50
N LEU A 148 0.98 11.41 -5.45
CA LEU A 148 0.20 12.64 -5.38
C LEU A 148 1.16 13.78 -5.02
N MET A 149 1.12 14.90 -5.74
CA MET A 149 2.04 16.02 -5.52
C MET A 149 1.29 17.31 -5.22
N LEU A 150 1.66 18.00 -4.14
CA LEU A 150 1.08 19.29 -3.75
C LEU A 150 2.18 20.34 -3.54
N TYR A 151 1.93 21.55 -4.05
CA TYR A 151 2.86 22.66 -3.92
C TYR A 151 2.71 23.38 -2.58
N VAL A 152 3.83 23.63 -1.93
CA VAL A 152 3.92 24.60 -0.83
C VAL A 152 4.11 25.96 -1.47
N THR A 153 3.08 26.79 -1.37
CA THR A 153 3.17 28.18 -1.84
C THR A 153 4.11 29.00 -0.95
N PRO A 154 4.67 30.12 -1.42
CA PRO A 154 5.56 30.95 -0.59
C PRO A 154 4.93 31.38 0.75
N ASP A 155 3.61 31.63 0.78
CA ASP A 155 2.88 32.01 1.99
C ASP A 155 2.75 30.86 3.00
N MET A 156 2.94 29.62 2.56
CA MET A 156 2.88 28.40 3.37
C MET A 156 4.24 27.99 3.96
N GLU A 157 5.36 28.54 3.46
CA GLU A 157 6.72 28.15 3.85
C GLU A 157 6.98 28.29 5.35
N GLU A 158 6.44 29.34 5.98
CA GLU A 158 6.63 29.56 7.41
C GLU A 158 6.00 28.41 8.22
N VAL A 159 4.77 28.02 7.88
CA VAL A 159 4.06 26.91 8.55
C VAL A 159 4.79 25.60 8.27
N PHE A 160 5.14 25.34 7.01
CA PHE A 160 5.85 24.12 6.62
C PHE A 160 7.17 23.94 7.39
N SER A 161 7.94 25.02 7.57
CA SER A 161 9.23 24.98 8.28
C SER A 161 9.15 24.60 9.76
N LYS A 162 7.94 24.67 10.35
CA LYS A 162 7.68 24.30 11.74
C LYS A 162 7.21 22.84 11.90
N LEU A 163 6.80 22.20 10.80
CA LEU A 163 6.32 20.82 10.81
C LEU A 163 7.48 19.83 10.93
N ASN A 164 7.25 18.76 11.67
CA ASN A 164 8.14 17.62 11.83
C ASN A 164 7.35 16.38 12.24
N ASP A 165 8.01 15.23 12.29
CA ASP A 165 7.39 13.93 12.56
C ASP A 165 6.66 13.87 13.92
N GLU A 166 7.02 14.70 14.90
CA GLU A 166 6.40 14.71 16.22
C GLU A 166 5.13 15.56 16.30
N ASN A 167 4.97 16.55 15.41
CA ASN A 167 3.87 17.50 15.47
C ASN A 167 2.98 17.52 14.24
N VAL A 168 3.33 16.82 13.16
CA VAL A 168 2.52 16.78 11.95
C VAL A 168 1.23 15.99 12.17
N VAL A 169 0.12 16.53 11.68
CA VAL A 169 -1.17 15.85 11.58
C VAL A 169 -1.66 15.90 10.15
N MET A 170 -2.24 14.79 9.69
CA MET A 170 -2.89 14.68 8.39
C MET A 170 -4.29 14.12 8.58
N ASN A 171 -5.23 14.62 7.79
CA ASN A 171 -6.61 14.18 7.82
C ASN A 171 -7.19 14.14 6.40
N ILE A 172 -8.01 13.14 6.15
CA ILE A 172 -8.78 12.97 4.91
C ILE A 172 -10.25 12.96 5.31
N GLU A 173 -11.03 13.85 4.71
CA GLU A 173 -12.48 13.94 4.92
C GLU A 173 -13.20 13.83 3.58
N ASP A 174 -14.50 13.53 3.64
CA ASP A 174 -15.38 13.49 2.48
C ASP A 174 -14.85 12.62 1.33
N PHE A 175 -14.20 11.50 1.66
CA PHE A 175 -13.68 10.56 0.67
C PHE A 175 -14.83 9.90 -0.09
N ASP A 176 -14.82 10.06 -1.41
CA ASP A 176 -15.76 9.46 -2.35
C ASP A 176 -15.00 8.87 -3.54
N TYR A 177 -15.52 7.80 -4.11
CA TYR A 177 -14.90 7.10 -5.24
C TYR A 177 -15.93 6.27 -6.02
N GLU A 178 -15.58 5.96 -7.26
CA GLU A 178 -16.28 4.97 -8.07
C GLU A 178 -15.55 3.63 -8.04
N VAL A 179 -16.31 2.54 -7.97
CA VAL A 179 -15.75 1.19 -8.12
C VAL A 179 -15.45 0.95 -9.60
N ALA A 180 -14.24 0.52 -9.92
CA ALA A 180 -13.86 0.10 -11.27
C ALA A 180 -14.32 -1.35 -11.51
N GLU A 181 -14.93 -1.61 -12.68
CA GLU A 181 -15.36 -2.94 -13.15
C GLU A 181 -14.24 -3.73 -13.84
#